data_AF-A0A7G5MZJ3-F1
#
_entry.id   AF-A0A7G5MZJ3-F1
#
_cell.length_a   1.000
_cell.length_b   1.000
_cell.length_c   1.000
_cell.angle_alpha   90.00
_cell.angle_beta   90.00
_cell.angle_gamma   90.00
#
_symmetry.space_group_name_H-M   'P 1'
#
loop_
_entity.id
_entity.type
_entity.pdbx_description
1 polymer ?
#
loop_
_entity_poly.entity_id
_entity_poly.type
_entity_poly.pdbx_seq_one_letter_code
_entity_poly.pdbx_strand_id
1 'polypeptide(L)'
;MDMIYKILLSFDEIYDKMNDRDKRELIKCMIKEIKLYMPEEQRVQGHAVKSIVYSFPIEEDVIQALRVKETHVETVCLLVRKP
;
A
#
# COMPACT_ATOMS: atom_id res chain seq x y z
N MET A 1 16.81 -2.66 13.33
CA MET A 1 16.37 -3.13 12.01
C MET A 1 15.15 -4.03 12.11
N ASP A 2 15.10 -4.98 13.06
CA ASP A 2 14.04 -5.99 13.14
C ASP A 2 12.61 -5.47 13.38
N MET A 3 12.46 -4.33 14.07
CA MET A 3 11.13 -3.80 14.42
C MET A 3 10.38 -3.25 13.20
N ILE A 4 11.07 -2.54 12.30
CA ILE A 4 10.46 -2.00 11.09
C ILE A 4 10.05 -3.15 10.16
N TYR A 5 10.91 -4.16 10.00
CA TYR A 5 10.62 -5.33 9.19
C TYR A 5 9.40 -6.12 9.72
N LYS A 6 9.31 -6.31 11.04
CA LYS A 6 8.13 -6.93 11.67
C LYS A 6 6.85 -6.11 11.47
N ILE A 7 6.93 -4.78 11.56
CA ILE A 7 5.79 -3.90 11.29
C ILE A 7 5.35 -3.99 9.83
N LEU A 8 6.28 -4.06 8.89
CA LEU A 8 5.97 -4.25 7.47
C LEU A 8 5.36 -5.61 7.18
N LEU A 9 5.84 -6.68 7.82
CA LEU A 9 5.28 -8.03 7.68
C LEU A 9 3.83 -8.13 8.18
N SER A 10 3.49 -7.39 9.24
CA SER A 10 2.13 -7.33 9.80
C SER A 10 1.42 -6.03 9.42
N PHE A 11 1.83 -5.37 8.33
CA PHE A 11 1.33 -4.05 7.98
C PHE A 11 -0.17 -4.09 7.76
N ASP A 12 -0.68 -5.06 7.00
CA ASP A 12 -2.11 -5.14 6.68
C ASP A 12 -2.96 -5.34 7.95
N GLU A 13 -2.57 -6.22 8.86
CA GLU A 13 -3.30 -6.44 10.11
C GLU A 13 -3.32 -5.22 11.03
N ILE A 14 -2.22 -4.46 11.07
CA ILE A 14 -2.09 -3.26 11.89
C ILE A 14 -2.84 -2.10 11.22
N TYR A 15 -2.67 -1.95 9.91
CA TYR A 15 -3.28 -0.92 9.10
C TYR A 15 -4.80 -1.04 9.10
N ASP A 16 -5.37 -2.24 9.04
CA ASP A 16 -6.83 -2.44 9.08
C ASP A 16 -7.46 -2.11 10.44
N LYS A 17 -6.71 -2.30 11.52
CA LYS A 17 -7.17 -1.99 12.90
C LYS A 17 -7.01 -0.51 13.26
N MET A 18 -6.23 0.26 12.50
CA MET A 18 -6.03 1.69 12.74
C MET A 18 -7.20 2.52 12.22
N ASN A 19 -7.50 3.64 12.88
CA ASN A 19 -8.45 4.64 12.36
C ASN A 19 -7.80 5.46 11.23
N ASP A 20 -8.61 6.18 10.44
CA ASP A 20 -8.12 6.94 9.28
C ASP A 20 -7.05 7.98 9.61
N ARG A 21 -7.11 8.57 10.82
CA ARG A 21 -6.12 9.54 11.28
C ARG A 21 -4.77 8.86 11.50
N ASP A 22 -4.76 7.74 12.22
CA ASP A 22 -3.54 6.99 12.53
C ASP A 22 -2.95 6.35 11.28
N LYS A 23 -3.79 5.82 10.38
CA LYS A 23 -3.35 5.35 9.05
C LYS A 23 -2.62 6.46 8.29
N ARG A 24 -3.17 7.68 8.28
CA ARG A 24 -2.56 8.81 7.58
C ARG A 24 -1.24 9.26 8.21
N GLU A 25 -1.16 9.29 9.53
CA GLU A 25 0.09 9.63 10.22
C GLU A 25 1.17 8.57 10.03
N LEU A 26 0.81 7.28 10.05
CA LEU A 26 1.74 6.19 9.76
C LEU A 26 2.35 6.34 8.36
N ILE A 27 1.52 6.54 7.34
CA ILE A 27 1.98 6.74 5.96
C ILE A 27 2.89 7.97 5.85
N LYS A 28 2.56 9.08 6.51
CA LYS A 28 3.43 10.27 6.54
C LYS A 28 4.79 9.98 7.16
N CYS A 29 4.85 9.21 8.25
CA CYS A 29 6.11 8.85 8.90
C CYS A 29 7.00 7.96 8.02
N MET A 30 6.39 7.11 7.17
CA MET A 30 7.11 6.23 6.26
C MET A 30 7.65 6.97 5.04
N ILE A 31 6.99 8.05 4.60
CA ILE A 31 7.36 8.80 3.40
C ILE A 31 8.32 9.93 3.77
N LYS A 32 9.51 9.92 3.17
CA LYS A 32 10.47 11.02 3.22
C LYS A 32 10.15 12.11 2.20
N GLU A 33 9.85 11.71 0.97
CA GLU A 33 9.61 12.63 -0.15
C GLU A 33 8.72 11.98 -1.21
N ILE A 34 7.83 12.77 -1.84
CA ILE A 34 7.04 12.35 -2.99
C ILE A 34 7.44 13.19 -4.18
N LYS A 35 7.81 12.53 -5.28
CA LYS A 35 8.04 13.18 -6.57
C LYS A 35 6.79 13.01 -7.41
N LEU A 36 6.28 14.12 -7.94
CA LEU A 36 5.10 14.13 -8.81
C LEU A 36 5.53 14.19 -10.28
N TYR A 37 4.71 13.60 -11.15
CA TYR A 37 4.81 13.81 -12.58
C TYR A 37 4.42 15.24 -12.93
N MET A 38 4.96 15.78 -14.03
CA MET A 38 4.46 17.04 -14.59
C MET A 38 3.04 16.85 -15.12
N PRO A 39 2.20 17.91 -15.17
CA PRO A 39 0.80 17.78 -15.60
C PRO A 39 0.61 17.09 -16.96
N GLU A 40 1.55 17.27 -17.89
CA GLU A 40 1.55 16.62 -19.20
C GLU A 40 1.77 15.10 -19.11
N GLU A 41 2.69 14.67 -18.24
CA GLU A 41 3.01 13.26 -17.98
C GLU A 41 1.88 12.58 -17.19
N GLN A 42 1.22 13.29 -16.27
CA GLN A 42 0.10 12.77 -15.47
C GLN A 42 -1.07 12.33 -16.34
N ARG A 43 -1.36 13.07 -17.41
CA ARG A 43 -2.43 12.75 -18.36
C ARG A 43 -2.19 11.41 -19.08
N VAL A 44 -0.94 10.97 -19.18
CA VAL A 44 -0.54 9.72 -19.82
C VAL A 44 -0.48 8.57 -18.82
N GLN A 45 0.09 8.80 -17.63
CA GLN A 45 0.29 7.75 -16.61
C GLN A 45 -1.00 7.42 -15.83
N GLY A 46 -1.98 8.32 -15.79
CA GLY A 46 -3.23 8.11 -15.05
C GLY A 46 -3.10 8.25 -13.52
N HIS A 47 -1.91 8.63 -13.02
CA HIS A 47 -1.67 8.96 -11.61
C HIS A 47 -0.65 10.10 -11.47
N ALA A 48 -0.71 10.81 -10.34
CA ALA A 48 0.12 11.99 -10.07
C ALA A 48 1.53 11.65 -9.56
N VAL A 49 1.72 10.49 -8.94
CA VAL A 49 2.95 10.12 -8.22
C VAL A 49 3.96 9.48 -9.18
N LYS A 50 5.16 10.06 -9.28
CA LYS A 50 6.31 9.55 -10.07
C LYS A 50 7.21 8.64 -9.26
N SER A 51 7.50 9.00 -8.00
CA SER A 51 8.31 8.19 -7.10
C SER A 51 8.01 8.54 -5.66
N ILE A 52 8.14 7.55 -4.78
CA ILE A 52 8.06 7.71 -3.32
C ILE A 52 9.45 7.38 -2.76
N VAL A 53 10.02 8.29 -1.97
CA VAL A 53 11.24 8.08 -1.20
C VAL A 53 10.83 7.80 0.24
N TYR A 54 11.30 6.69 0.80
CA TYR A 54 10.97 6.31 2.17
C TYR A 54 11.95 6.91 3.19
N SER A 55 11.50 7.08 4.42
CA SER A 55 12.29 7.64 5.53
C SER A 55 13.34 6.68 6.09
N PHE A 56 13.36 5.43 5.62
CA PHE A 56 14.28 4.39 6.04
C PHE A 56 14.71 3.53 4.84
N PRO A 57 15.88 2.88 4.90
CA PRO A 57 16.33 1.95 3.87
C PRO A 57 15.41 0.73 3.83
N ILE A 58 14.83 0.47 2.66
CA ILE A 58 14.01 -0.71 2.34
C ILE A 58 14.62 -1.35 1.09
N GLU A 59 14.57 -2.68 1.02
CA GLU A 59 14.92 -3.43 -0.19
C GLU A 59 13.85 -3.30 -1.28
N GLU A 60 14.26 -3.32 -2.55
CA GLU A 60 13.39 -3.00 -3.69
C GLU A 60 12.25 -4.00 -3.88
N ASP A 61 12.48 -5.26 -3.52
CA ASP A 61 11.49 -6.34 -3.49
C ASP A 61 10.35 -6.06 -2.49
N VAL A 62 10.67 -5.52 -1.32
CA VAL A 62 9.70 -5.11 -0.30
C VAL A 62 8.89 -3.89 -0.78
N ILE A 63 9.50 -2.93 -1.48
CA ILE A 63 8.77 -1.82 -2.12
C ILE A 63 7.75 -2.35 -3.12
N GLN A 64 8.17 -3.33 -3.93
CA GLN A 64 7.30 -3.89 -4.95
C GLN A 64 6.14 -4.66 -4.32
N ALA A 65 6.38 -5.44 -3.27
CA ALA A 65 5.32 -6.12 -2.51
C ALA A 65 4.29 -5.14 -1.93
N LEU A 66 4.74 -4.03 -1.33
CA LEU A 66 3.86 -2.97 -0.80
C LEU A 66 3.05 -2.25 -1.90
N ARG A 67 3.50 -2.26 -3.15
CA ARG A 67 2.77 -1.68 -4.30
C ARG A 67 1.70 -2.61 -4.86
N VAL A 68 1.81 -3.93 -4.63
CA VAL A 68 0.82 -4.87 -5.10
C VAL A 68 -0.41 -4.73 -4.22
N LYS A 69 -1.45 -4.11 -4.77
CA LYS A 69 -2.78 -4.13 -4.17
C LYS A 69 -3.26 -5.58 -4.23
N GLU A 70 -3.41 -6.23 -3.09
CA GLU A 70 -3.96 -7.60 -3.03
C GLU A 70 -5.27 -7.64 -3.83
N THR A 71 -5.31 -8.53 -4.81
CA THR A 71 -6.49 -8.77 -5.63
C THR A 71 -7.39 -9.70 -4.84
N HIS A 72 -8.45 -9.14 -4.24
CA HIS A 72 -9.48 -9.97 -3.61
C HIS A 72 -10.14 -10.85 -4.68
N VAL A 73 -10.07 -12.17 -4.51
CA VAL A 73 -10.78 -13.14 -5.33
C VAL A 73 -12.02 -13.56 -4.56
N GLU A 74 -13.19 -13.02 -4.91
CA GLU A 74 -14.46 -13.48 -4.33
C GLU A 74 -14.93 -14.75 -5.06
N THR A 75 -15.28 -15.79 -4.30
CA THR A 75 -15.87 -17.03 -4.84
C THR A 75 -17.38 -16.99 -4.71
N VAL A 76 -18.10 -17.02 -5.84
CA VAL A 76 -19.57 -17.14 -5.87
C VAL A 76 -19.94 -18.62 -5.86
N CYS A 77 -20.48 -19.12 -4.75
CA CYS A 77 -21.08 -20.45 -4.66
C CYS A 77 -22.61 -20.35 -4.89
N LEU A 78 -23.14 -21.09 -5.86
CA LEU A 78 -24.58 -21.22 -6.07
C LEU A 78 -25.20 -22.06 -4.93
N LEU A 79 -25.92 -21.41 -4.01
CA LEU A 79 -26.73 -22.10 -3.01
C LEU A 79 -28.02 -22.60 -3.64
N VAL A 80 -28.11 -23.90 -3.91
CA VAL A 80 -29.34 -24.55 -4.38
C VAL A 80 -30.11 -25.08 -3.18
N ARG A 81 -31.35 -24.61 -2.98
CA ARG A 81 -32.25 -25.18 -1.98
C ARG A 81 -32.68 -26.56 -2.46
N LYS A 82 -32.36 -27.62 -1.70
CA LYS A 82 -32.85 -28.97 -2.01
C LYS A 82 -34.39 -29.01 -1.91
N PRO A 83 -35.06 -29.74 -2.82
CA PRO A 83 -36.51 -29.93 -2.77
C PRO A 83 -36.94 -30.67 -1.49
#